data_AF-A0AAE0KZF3-F1
#
_entry.id   AF-A0AAE0KZF3-F1
#
_cell.length_a   1.000
_cell.length_b   1.000
_cell.length_c   1.000
_cell.angle_alpha   90.00
_cell.angle_beta   90.00
_cell.angle_gamma   90.00
#
_symmetry.space_group_name_H-M   'P 1'
#
loop_
_entity.id
_entity.type
_entity.pdbx_description
1 polymer ?
#
loop_
_entity_poly.entity_id
_entity_poly.type
_entity_poly.pdbx_seq_one_letter_code
_entity_poly.pdbx_strand_id
1 'polypeptide(L)'
;MSSWRQGGGLPSDVPLEQQARLAAGRCLVPGVHIRHAKYGYSALVVGAEPRCNAPPEWKETMGVSKLPRATNQAFYHCIVLQGEGRQPGQFTFVAEENCEVVEEEPSPVEGSMLRAFLEKIFVWEGATSDYLPTALLESILREQLFTGELFMNVLSMALEEDL
;
A
#
# COMPACT_ATOMS: atom_id res chain seq x y z
N MET A 1 6.46 -5.32 24.02
CA MET A 1 4.99 -5.40 24.08
C MET A 1 4.44 -4.73 22.83
N SER A 2 4.08 -5.47 21.78
CA SER A 2 3.32 -4.90 20.65
C SER A 2 2.37 -5.97 20.11
N SER A 3 1.14 -5.91 20.60
CA SER A 3 0.02 -6.78 20.26
C SER A 3 -0.77 -6.14 19.12
N TRP A 4 -0.42 -6.46 17.88
CA TRP A 4 -1.27 -6.16 16.72
C TRP A 4 -2.32 -7.27 16.61
N ARG A 5 -3.47 -7.06 17.27
CA ARG A 5 -4.61 -7.97 17.15
C ARG A 5 -5.39 -7.71 15.86
N GLN A 6 -5.82 -8.82 15.28
CA GLN A 6 -6.59 -9.05 14.06
C GLN A 6 -7.88 -8.23 13.92
N GLY A 7 -8.44 -8.19 12.70
CA GLY A 7 -9.84 -7.81 12.52
C GLY A 7 -10.40 -8.08 11.13
N GLY A 8 -10.79 -9.33 10.89
CA GLY A 8 -11.60 -9.80 9.77
C GLY A 8 -12.98 -9.22 9.69
N GLY A 9 -13.08 -8.17 8.86
CA GLY A 9 -14.30 -7.54 8.41
C GLY A 9 -15.03 -6.78 9.49
N LEU A 10 -15.68 -5.68 9.15
CA LEU A 10 -16.66 -5.12 10.06
C LEU A 10 -18.09 -5.41 9.53
N PRO A 11 -18.68 -6.56 9.91
CA PRO A 11 -20.10 -6.85 9.79
C PRO A 11 -20.97 -5.79 10.52
N SER A 12 -22.29 -5.88 10.43
CA SER A 12 -23.23 -4.87 10.97
C SER A 12 -23.18 -4.69 12.50
N ASP A 13 -22.34 -5.45 13.19
CA ASP A 13 -22.12 -5.56 14.64
C ASP A 13 -20.95 -4.71 15.16
N VAL A 14 -20.38 -3.86 14.31
CA VAL A 14 -19.11 -3.19 14.62
C VAL A 14 -19.29 -1.81 15.25
N PRO A 15 -18.46 -1.42 16.24
CA PRO A 15 -18.48 -0.07 16.81
C PRO A 15 -18.22 1.06 15.80
N LEU A 16 -19.03 2.12 15.86
CA LEU A 16 -19.08 3.23 14.91
C LEU A 16 -17.72 3.95 14.70
N GLU A 17 -16.89 4.07 15.74
CA GLU A 17 -15.56 4.68 15.68
C GLU A 17 -14.55 3.83 14.88
N GLN A 18 -14.71 2.50 14.89
CA GLN A 18 -13.87 1.57 14.14
C GLN A 18 -14.37 1.37 12.71
N GLN A 19 -15.69 1.51 12.49
CA GLN A 19 -16.24 1.81 11.18
C GLN A 19 -15.71 3.15 10.64
N ALA A 20 -15.50 4.16 11.49
CA ALA A 20 -14.93 5.46 11.09
C ALA A 20 -13.42 5.39 10.80
N ARG A 21 -12.65 4.53 11.49
CA ARG A 21 -11.21 4.30 11.24
C ARG A 21 -10.94 3.38 10.03
N LEU A 22 -11.76 2.35 9.80
CA LEU A 22 -11.80 1.66 8.50
C LEU A 22 -12.37 2.57 7.40
N ALA A 23 -13.27 3.51 7.73
CA ALA A 23 -13.70 4.58 6.82
C ALA A 23 -12.66 5.71 6.66
N ALA A 24 -11.61 5.77 7.49
CA ALA A 24 -10.45 6.64 7.31
C ALA A 24 -9.33 5.98 6.47
N GLY A 25 -9.48 4.69 6.16
CA GLY A 25 -8.86 4.01 5.02
C GLY A 25 -7.35 3.76 5.07
N ARG A 26 -6.65 4.03 6.18
CA ARG A 26 -5.18 3.93 6.28
C ARG A 26 -4.73 3.54 7.68
N CYS A 27 -4.54 2.25 7.96
CA CYS A 27 -3.72 1.89 9.13
C CYS A 27 -2.24 2.10 8.80
N LEU A 28 -1.87 1.81 7.55
CA LEU A 28 -0.56 2.15 7.00
C LEU A 28 -0.69 3.40 6.13
N VAL A 29 0.24 4.32 6.31
CA VAL A 29 0.38 5.51 5.48
C VAL A 29 1.39 5.26 4.37
N PRO A 30 1.32 6.00 3.25
CA PRO A 30 2.37 5.95 2.24
C PRO A 30 3.74 6.24 2.87
N GLY A 31 4.76 5.51 2.43
CA GLY A 31 6.12 5.57 2.97
C GLY A 31 6.42 4.49 4.00
N VAL A 32 5.42 3.74 4.48
CA VAL A 32 5.66 2.61 5.38
C VAL A 32 6.33 1.45 4.63
N HIS A 33 7.45 0.98 5.16
CA HIS A 33 8.12 -0.24 4.72
C HIS A 33 7.41 -1.47 5.31
N ILE A 34 7.03 -2.40 4.43
CA ILE A 34 6.41 -3.66 4.80
C ILE A 34 7.16 -4.86 4.23
N ARG A 35 6.99 -6.01 4.87
CA ARG A 35 7.27 -7.34 4.32
C ARG A 35 5.97 -8.08 4.13
N HIS A 36 5.81 -8.74 2.98
CA HIS A 36 4.60 -9.51 2.71
C HIS A 36 4.60 -10.82 3.52
N ALA A 37 3.67 -10.99 4.46
CA ALA A 37 3.63 -12.12 5.41
C ALA A 37 3.75 -13.50 4.74
N LYS A 38 3.02 -13.70 3.62
CA LYS A 38 3.04 -14.99 2.89
C LYS A 38 4.26 -15.22 2.00
N TYR A 39 4.79 -14.17 1.37
CA TYR A 39 5.76 -14.29 0.27
C TYR A 39 7.15 -13.73 0.61
N GLY A 40 7.30 -13.06 1.74
CA GLY A 40 8.57 -12.60 2.28
C GLY A 40 9.22 -11.41 1.56
N TYR A 41 8.66 -10.90 0.46
CA TYR A 41 9.22 -9.74 -0.24
C TYR A 41 8.99 -8.44 0.53
N SER A 42 9.95 -7.52 0.41
CA SER A 42 9.91 -6.16 0.94
C SER A 42 9.25 -5.22 -0.04
N ALA A 43 8.41 -4.31 0.44
CA ALA A 43 7.72 -3.32 -0.38
C ALA A 43 7.46 -2.02 0.40
N LEU A 44 7.34 -0.92 -0.34
CA LEU A 44 6.97 0.38 0.20
C LEU A 44 5.50 0.66 -0.11
N VAL A 45 4.71 1.05 0.90
CA VAL A 45 3.32 1.47 0.71
C VAL A 45 3.30 2.81 -0.02
N VAL A 46 2.51 2.93 -1.09
CA VAL A 46 2.36 4.18 -1.86
C VAL A 46 0.94 4.70 -1.92
N GLY A 47 -0.04 3.82 -1.71
CA GLY A 47 -1.44 4.18 -1.69
C GLY A 47 -2.24 3.14 -0.92
N ALA A 48 -3.48 3.48 -0.58
CA ALA A 48 -4.37 2.59 0.15
C ALA A 48 -5.78 2.70 -0.41
N GLU A 49 -6.47 1.57 -0.42
CA GLU A 49 -7.88 1.43 -0.77
C GLU A 49 -8.59 0.84 0.46
N PRO A 50 -9.74 1.38 0.88
CA PRO A 50 -10.44 0.91 2.08
C PRO A 50 -10.97 -0.52 1.94
N ARG A 51 -11.08 -1.03 0.70
CA ARG A 51 -11.54 -2.37 0.34
C ARG A 51 -10.85 -2.80 -0.96
N CYS A 52 -10.82 -4.10 -1.23
CA CYS A 52 -10.32 -4.60 -2.52
C CYS A 52 -11.23 -4.16 -3.69
N ASN A 53 -10.75 -3.24 -4.51
CA ASN A 53 -11.45 -2.74 -5.71
C ASN A 53 -11.00 -3.44 -7.01
N ALA A 54 -10.06 -4.39 -6.93
CA ALA A 54 -9.57 -5.14 -8.10
C ALA A 54 -10.69 -5.90 -8.84
N PRO A 55 -10.51 -6.20 -10.15
CA PRO A 55 -11.47 -6.97 -10.93
C PRO A 55 -11.77 -8.35 -10.31
N PRO A 56 -13.00 -8.90 -10.50
CA PRO A 56 -13.37 -10.21 -9.96
C PRO A 56 -12.40 -11.34 -10.35
N GLU A 57 -11.91 -11.36 -11.59
CA GLU A 57 -10.98 -12.39 -12.08
C GLU A 57 -9.65 -12.33 -11.31
N TRP A 58 -9.19 -11.12 -11.00
CA TRP A 58 -7.99 -10.91 -10.20
C TRP A 58 -8.23 -11.38 -8.75
N LYS A 59 -9.37 -11.03 -8.16
CA LYS A 59 -9.74 -11.44 -6.79
C LYS A 59 -9.80 -12.95 -6.67
N GLU A 60 -10.32 -13.64 -7.67
CA GLU A 60 -10.36 -15.10 -7.74
C GLU A 60 -8.95 -15.69 -7.84
N THR A 61 -8.15 -15.20 -8.78
CA THR A 61 -6.75 -15.63 -8.99
C THR A 61 -5.90 -15.47 -7.73
N MET A 62 -6.06 -14.34 -7.04
CA MET A 62 -5.33 -14.03 -5.81
C MET A 62 -5.95 -14.66 -4.56
N GLY A 63 -7.09 -15.35 -4.70
CA GLY A 63 -7.76 -16.02 -3.60
C GLY A 63 -8.26 -15.06 -2.51
N VAL A 64 -8.67 -13.85 -2.88
CA VAL A 64 -9.12 -12.82 -1.94
C VAL A 64 -10.26 -13.33 -1.07
N SER A 65 -11.21 -14.10 -1.62
CA SER A 65 -12.31 -14.70 -0.86
C SER A 65 -11.87 -15.71 0.20
N LYS A 66 -10.64 -16.24 0.10
CA LYS A 66 -10.05 -17.20 1.05
C LYS A 66 -9.28 -16.52 2.18
N LEU A 67 -9.09 -15.21 2.08
CA LEU A 67 -8.49 -14.43 3.14
C LEU A 67 -9.43 -14.35 4.34
N PRO A 68 -8.94 -14.45 5.59
CA PRO A 68 -9.70 -14.25 6.83
C PRO A 68 -10.70 -13.10 6.81
N ARG A 69 -10.35 -11.98 6.18
CA ARG A 69 -11.23 -10.80 6.08
C ARG A 69 -11.85 -10.57 4.71
N ALA A 70 -11.50 -11.41 3.75
CA ALA A 70 -11.81 -11.22 2.34
C ALA A 70 -11.58 -9.77 1.87
N THR A 71 -12.60 -9.15 1.29
CA THR A 71 -12.59 -7.76 0.81
C THR A 71 -12.89 -6.72 1.90
N ASN A 72 -13.22 -7.16 3.11
CA ASN A 72 -13.66 -6.29 4.20
C ASN A 72 -12.47 -5.79 5.05
N GLN A 73 -11.43 -5.33 4.36
CA GLN A 73 -10.19 -4.83 4.92
C GLN A 73 -9.52 -3.89 3.93
N ALA A 74 -8.60 -3.05 4.42
CA ALA A 74 -7.80 -2.22 3.54
C ALA A 74 -6.89 -3.07 2.64
N PHE A 75 -6.66 -2.56 1.43
CA PHE A 75 -5.67 -3.09 0.50
C PHE A 75 -4.71 -1.97 0.15
N TYR A 76 -3.42 -2.28 0.14
CA TYR A 76 -2.36 -1.30 -0.06
C TYR A 76 -1.73 -1.49 -1.44
N HIS A 77 -1.58 -0.38 -2.15
CA HIS A 77 -0.70 -0.31 -3.31
C HIS A 77 0.72 -0.21 -2.80
N CYS A 78 1.56 -1.15 -3.20
CA CYS A 78 2.94 -1.23 -2.76
C CYS A 78 3.90 -1.38 -3.93
N ILE A 79 5.08 -0.78 -3.83
CA ILE A 79 6.18 -0.97 -4.77
C ILE A 79 7.16 -1.96 -4.16
N VAL A 80 7.44 -3.06 -4.86
CA VAL A 80 8.44 -4.05 -4.41
C VAL A 80 9.82 -3.40 -4.39
N LEU A 81 10.53 -3.55 -3.29
CA LEU A 81 11.92 -3.12 -3.15
C LEU A 81 12.87 -4.27 -3.48
N GLN A 82 12.61 -5.46 -2.90
CA GLN A 82 13.40 -6.67 -3.08
C GLN A 82 12.63 -7.91 -2.61
N GLY A 83 13.02 -9.10 -3.05
CA GLY A 83 12.50 -10.37 -2.57
C GLY A 83 12.34 -11.43 -3.65
N GLU A 84 12.38 -12.70 -3.26
CA GLU A 84 12.28 -13.81 -4.20
C GLU A 84 10.93 -13.83 -4.93
N GLY A 85 10.96 -14.11 -6.24
CA GLY A 85 9.74 -14.23 -7.04
C GLY A 85 9.02 -12.90 -7.33
N ARG A 86 9.67 -11.75 -7.05
CA ARG A 86 9.19 -10.41 -7.42
C ARG A 86 10.32 -9.58 -8.01
N GLN A 87 9.98 -8.71 -8.95
CA GLN A 87 10.94 -7.78 -9.54
C GLN A 87 10.94 -6.47 -8.72
N PRO A 88 12.10 -5.88 -8.39
CA PRO A 88 12.17 -4.53 -7.86
C PRO A 88 11.39 -3.55 -8.76
N GLY A 89 10.57 -2.70 -8.16
CA GLY A 89 9.74 -1.71 -8.84
C GLY A 89 8.39 -2.23 -9.31
N GLN A 90 8.13 -3.54 -9.15
CA GLN A 90 6.83 -4.11 -9.44
C GLN A 90 5.77 -3.54 -8.49
N PHE A 91 4.67 -3.02 -9.04
CA PHE A 91 3.49 -2.67 -8.28
C PHE A 91 2.74 -3.92 -7.83
N THR A 92 2.32 -3.92 -6.58
CA THR A 92 1.54 -4.99 -5.95
C THR A 92 0.36 -4.41 -5.19
N PHE A 93 -0.69 -5.21 -5.07
CA PHE A 93 -1.90 -4.85 -4.33
C PHE A 93 -2.10 -5.87 -3.21
N VAL A 94 -1.89 -5.43 -1.98
CA VAL A 94 -1.67 -6.31 -0.83
C VAL A 94 -2.76 -6.09 0.22
N ALA A 95 -3.42 -7.17 0.63
CA ALA A 95 -4.38 -7.10 1.73
C ALA A 95 -3.68 -6.73 3.04
N GLU A 96 -4.31 -5.91 3.89
CA GLU A 96 -3.72 -5.46 5.15
C GLU A 96 -3.19 -6.58 6.04
N GLU A 97 -3.90 -7.70 6.12
CA GLU A 97 -3.44 -8.86 6.90
C GLU A 97 -2.13 -9.50 6.41
N ASN A 98 -1.72 -9.21 5.17
CA ASN A 98 -0.45 -9.67 4.61
C ASN A 98 0.67 -8.63 4.74
N CYS A 99 0.42 -7.47 5.35
CA CYS A 99 1.42 -6.44 5.54
C CYS A 99 2.05 -6.54 6.94
N GLU A 100 3.31 -6.96 7.02
CA GLU A 100 4.10 -6.87 8.25
C GLU A 100 4.95 -5.60 8.18
N VAL A 101 4.78 -4.66 9.13
CA VAL A 101 5.63 -3.45 9.18
C VAL A 101 7.06 -3.84 9.54
N VAL A 102 8.03 -3.29 8.82
CA VAL A 102 9.45 -3.50 9.04
C VAL A 102 10.07 -2.18 9.50
N GLU A 103 10.72 -2.20 10.66
CA GLU A 103 11.43 -1.03 11.22
C GLU A 103 12.86 -0.88 10.64
N GLU A 104 13.38 -1.94 10.02
CA GLU A 104 14.70 -1.92 9.40
C GLU A 104 14.67 -1.05 8.13
N GLU A 105 15.78 -0.32 7.93
CA GLU A 105 15.98 0.46 6.71
C GLU A 105 15.84 -0.44 5.49
N PRO A 106 14.99 -0.06 4.52
CA PRO A 106 14.95 -0.78 3.27
C PRO A 106 16.30 -0.68 2.60
N SER A 107 16.82 -1.81 2.13
CA SER A 107 18.04 -1.85 1.33
C SER A 107 17.97 -0.81 0.21
N PRO A 108 19.08 -0.13 -0.15
CA PRO A 108 19.10 0.78 -1.28
C PRO A 108 18.53 0.10 -2.51
N VAL A 109 17.53 0.75 -3.09
CA VAL A 109 16.77 0.17 -4.19
C VAL A 109 17.65 0.06 -5.43
N GLU A 110 17.82 -1.15 -5.94
CA GLU A 110 18.62 -1.40 -7.14
C GLU A 110 17.91 -0.87 -8.39
N GLY A 111 18.68 -0.24 -9.29
CA GLY A 111 18.19 0.29 -10.56
C GLY A 111 17.93 1.80 -10.56
N SER A 112 18.52 2.49 -11.54
CA SER A 112 18.46 3.95 -11.65
C SER A 112 17.05 4.50 -11.85
N MET A 113 16.21 3.80 -12.61
CA MET A 113 14.85 4.24 -12.92
C MET A 113 13.91 4.15 -11.71
N LEU A 114 13.96 3.03 -10.98
CA LEU A 114 13.14 2.84 -9.78
C LEU A 114 13.54 3.80 -8.68
N ARG A 115 14.84 4.01 -8.49
CA ARG A 115 15.35 5.02 -7.57
C ARG A 115 14.83 6.41 -7.94
N ALA A 116 14.99 6.82 -9.20
CA ALA A 116 14.51 8.13 -9.67
C ALA A 116 13.00 8.28 -9.48
N PHE A 117 12.23 7.21 -9.70
CA PHE A 117 10.79 7.21 -9.46
C PHE A 117 10.45 7.38 -7.97
N LEU A 118 11.07 6.60 -7.08
CA LEU A 118 10.86 6.72 -5.64
C LEU A 118 11.25 8.11 -5.13
N GLU A 119 12.33 8.70 -5.63
CA GLU A 119 12.76 10.06 -5.29
C GLU A 119 11.76 11.14 -5.77
N LYS A 120 10.91 10.86 -6.77
CA LYS A 120 9.82 11.77 -7.17
C LYS A 120 8.64 11.75 -6.20
N ILE A 121 8.30 10.57 -5.65
CA ILE A 121 7.09 10.38 -4.82
C ILE A 121 7.39 10.35 -3.31
N PHE A 122 8.65 10.16 -2.93
CA PHE A 122 9.11 10.17 -1.54
C PHE A 122 10.40 10.96 -1.35
N VAL A 123 10.50 11.58 -0.17
CA VAL A 123 11.74 12.08 0.40
C VAL A 123 12.20 11.10 1.47
N TRP A 124 13.47 10.70 1.43
CA TRP A 124 14.07 9.93 2.51
C TRP A 124 14.45 10.84 3.69
N GLU A 125 13.90 10.57 4.87
CA GLU A 125 14.26 11.25 6.11
C GLU A 125 15.17 10.35 6.97
N GLY A 126 16.48 10.60 6.88
CA GLY A 126 17.48 9.75 7.52
C GLY A 126 17.49 9.80 9.06
N ALA A 127 16.83 10.76 9.69
CA ALA A 127 16.75 10.82 11.14
C ALA A 127 15.74 9.82 11.73
N THR A 128 14.68 9.49 10.97
CA THR A 128 13.64 8.55 11.40
C THR A 128 13.61 7.29 10.55
N SER A 129 14.48 7.20 9.53
CA SER A 129 14.53 6.10 8.56
C SER A 129 13.19 5.90 7.83
N ASP A 130 12.47 7.01 7.62
CA ASP A 130 11.15 7.01 7.00
C ASP A 130 11.19 7.57 5.58
N TYR A 131 10.27 7.10 4.75
CA TYR A 131 9.92 7.77 3.51
C TYR A 131 8.75 8.71 3.74
N LEU A 132 8.96 9.99 3.48
CA LEU A 132 7.92 11.01 3.57
C LEU A 132 7.31 11.26 2.19
N PRO A 133 5.97 11.26 2.04
CA PRO A 133 5.32 11.59 0.78
C PRO A 133 5.75 12.97 0.27
N THR A 134 6.02 13.08 -1.03
CA THR A 134 6.21 14.39 -1.67
C THR A 134 4.86 15.06 -1.93
N ALA A 135 4.87 16.36 -2.21
CA ALA A 135 3.69 17.09 -2.67
C ALA A 135 3.04 16.44 -3.92
N LEU A 136 3.82 15.77 -4.77
CA LEU A 136 3.30 15.01 -5.91
C LEU A 136 2.50 13.78 -5.44
N LEU A 137 3.05 12.98 -4.51
CA LEU A 137 2.30 11.85 -4.00
C LEU A 137 1.03 12.28 -3.25
N GLU A 138 1.13 13.38 -2.48
CA GLU A 138 -0.03 13.96 -1.82
C GLU A 138 -1.11 14.45 -2.80
N SER A 139 -0.72 15.05 -3.93
CA SER A 139 -1.67 15.48 -4.96
C SER A 139 -2.36 14.29 -5.62
N ILE A 140 -1.61 13.23 -5.94
CA ILE A 140 -2.15 11.98 -6.49
C ILE A 140 -3.17 11.37 -5.53
N LEU A 141 -2.84 11.27 -4.25
CA LEU A 141 -3.75 10.71 -3.23
C LEU A 141 -4.99 11.60 -3.04
N ARG A 142 -4.83 12.92 -3.12
CA ARG A 142 -5.96 13.86 -3.05
C ARG A 142 -6.88 13.71 -4.26
N GLU A 143 -6.31 13.61 -5.45
CA GLU A 143 -7.05 13.45 -6.70
C GLU A 143 -7.79 12.12 -6.73
N GLN A 144 -7.16 11.04 -6.28
CA GLN A 144 -7.82 9.74 -6.09
C GLN A 144 -9.03 9.85 -5.14
N LEU A 145 -8.86 10.53 -4.00
CA LEU A 145 -9.96 10.74 -3.06
C LEU A 145 -11.08 11.62 -3.64
N PHE A 146 -10.74 12.59 -4.49
CA PHE A 146 -11.70 13.50 -5.12
C PHE A 146 -12.48 12.83 -6.25
N THR A 147 -11.80 12.08 -7.12
CA THR A 147 -12.38 11.43 -8.30
C THR A 147 -13.01 10.08 -8.00
N GLY A 148 -12.51 9.37 -6.99
CA GLY A 148 -12.85 7.97 -6.71
C GLY A 148 -12.25 6.98 -7.72
N GLU A 149 -11.34 7.43 -8.60
CA GLU A 149 -10.62 6.58 -9.53
C GLU A 149 -9.65 5.64 -8.81
N LEU A 150 -9.28 4.54 -9.47
CA LEU A 150 -8.26 3.62 -8.94
C LEU A 150 -6.93 4.36 -8.79
N PHE A 151 -6.22 4.17 -7.67
CA PHE A 151 -4.92 4.81 -7.42
C PHE A 151 -3.96 4.67 -8.62
N MET A 152 -3.90 3.49 -9.23
CA MET A 152 -3.00 3.22 -10.36
C MET A 152 -3.34 4.03 -11.62
N ASN A 153 -4.61 4.39 -11.83
CA ASN A 153 -5.02 5.23 -12.96
C ASN A 153 -4.52 6.66 -12.73
N VAL A 154 -4.79 7.21 -11.54
CA VAL A 154 -4.37 8.58 -11.17
C VAL A 154 -2.85 8.70 -11.17
N LEU A 155 -2.14 7.69 -10.65
CA LEU A 155 -0.70 7.62 -10.68
C LEU A 155 -0.16 7.61 -12.12
N SER A 156 -0.73 6.81 -13.02
CA SER A 156 -0.29 6.77 -14.42
C SER A 156 -0.45 8.14 -15.10
N MET A 157 -1.60 8.78 -14.92
CA MET A 157 -1.87 10.11 -15.47
C MET A 157 -0.88 11.16 -14.96
N ALA A 158 -0.66 11.20 -13.65
CA ALA A 158 0.29 12.14 -13.05
C ALA A 158 1.73 11.94 -13.55
N LEU A 159 2.12 10.70 -13.86
CA LEU A 159 3.45 10.41 -14.40
C LEU A 159 3.59 10.71 -15.90
N GLU A 160 2.49 10.73 -16.65
CA GLU A 160 2.46 11.12 -18.06
C GLU A 160 2.51 12.64 -18.24
N GLU A 161 1.97 13.42 -17.29
CA GLU A 161 1.98 14.90 -17.33
C GLU A 161 3.35 15.51 -16.93
N ASP A 162 4.19 14.76 -16.23
CA ASP A 162 5.53 15.15 -15.76
C ASP A 162 6.69 14.74 -16.73
N LEU A 163 6.37 14.22 -17.93
CA LEU A 163 7.31 13.80 -18.99
C LEU A 163 7.19 14.70 -20.23
#